data_AF-A0A6C0E446-F1
#
_entry.id   AF-A0A6C0E446-F1
#
_cell.length_a   1.000
_cell.length_b   1.000
_cell.length_c   1.000
_cell.angle_alpha   90.00
_cell.angle_beta   90.00
_cell.angle_gamma   90.00
#
_symmetry.space_group_name_H-M   'P 1'
#
loop_
_entity.id
_entity.type
_entity.pdbx_description
1 polymer ?
#
loop_
_entity_poly.entity_id
_entity_poly.type
_entity_poly.pdbx_seq_one_letter_code
_entity_poly.pdbx_strand_id
1 'polypeptide(L)'
;MKGSCILKCLFIGSLLMYPQFAFQIKTHRLLHLPLFEKKSHNVMPNTKKIQETPNKNLLVSNNTSQLQIIQQKINGLVTLIRPINVLPTLFLTLFGGWIVHPSYTVFLLPKFLVTMVDTVIIMSSSMIINDIYDVEIDKHNNPNRPLVKGIITIKEAVFASMLLLVLAEYLNLSLLSTNLQWVVHVSILNILLYTPVFKKITFVKNLSCASLVALSIFFGALSTDTLLGINDGFTILTISLNLVFLGCLYNELLLDMCDLEGDKEHNIYTIPVLFGNNNSWFFASFILYSNIFLNSLELAYLYNSYVGSMIAFICIPFIQDLYKIKQTNFSKEIITSSVKKSSDIMLVLFLYLGAISYYM
;
A
#
# COMPACT_ATOMS: atom_id res chain seq x y z
N MET A 1 30.56 19.43 -3.94
CA MET A 1 31.06 18.32 -4.80
C MET A 1 31.55 17.20 -3.89
N LYS A 2 30.97 15.98 -4.06
CA LYS A 2 31.47 14.60 -3.82
C LYS A 2 32.31 14.31 -2.56
N GLY A 3 32.13 13.21 -1.82
CA GLY A 3 31.39 11.96 -2.00
C GLY A 3 31.10 11.32 -0.63
N SER A 4 30.04 10.53 -0.45
CA SER A 4 29.81 9.17 -0.96
C SER A 4 30.87 8.16 -0.51
N CYS A 5 30.62 7.57 0.67
CA CYS A 5 31.02 6.21 1.02
C CYS A 5 30.12 5.73 2.18
N ILE A 6 29.87 4.42 2.26
CA ILE A 6 29.03 3.71 3.27
C ILE A 6 27.55 3.47 2.88
N LEU A 7 27.29 3.02 1.64
CA LEU A 7 26.09 2.24 1.36
C LEU A 7 26.34 1.17 0.30
N LYS A 8 27.15 0.16 0.66
CA LYS A 8 27.32 -1.10 -0.08
C LYS A 8 27.72 -2.20 0.89
N CYS A 9 26.75 -2.75 1.62
CA CYS A 9 26.82 -4.06 2.26
C CYS A 9 25.41 -4.43 2.71
N LEU A 10 24.58 -4.93 1.79
CA LEU A 10 23.45 -5.82 2.02
C LEU A 10 22.87 -6.12 0.62
N PHE A 11 22.62 -7.40 0.35
CA PHE A 11 22.25 -8.04 -0.92
C PHE A 11 23.39 -8.56 -1.80
N ILE A 12 23.85 -9.77 -1.45
CA ILE A 12 24.43 -10.74 -2.40
C ILE A 12 23.59 -12.02 -2.32
N GLY A 13 23.25 -12.57 -3.50
CA GLY A 13 22.62 -13.87 -3.74
C GLY A 13 21.19 -13.71 -4.28
N SER A 14 20.84 -14.05 -5.52
CA SER A 14 21.50 -14.87 -6.55
C SER A 14 20.73 -14.78 -7.88
N LEU A 15 21.40 -15.14 -8.98
CA LEU A 15 20.96 -15.32 -10.39
C LEU A 15 20.87 -14.07 -11.29
N LEU A 16 21.29 -14.05 -12.56
CA LEU A 16 22.29 -14.75 -13.39
C LEU A 16 22.21 -14.03 -14.77
N MET A 17 23.36 -13.63 -15.31
CA MET A 17 23.74 -13.53 -16.74
C MET A 17 22.95 -12.71 -17.81
N TYR A 18 23.59 -11.59 -18.23
CA TYR A 18 23.96 -11.14 -19.62
C TYR A 18 22.91 -10.91 -20.75
N PRO A 19 23.22 -10.17 -21.86
CA PRO A 19 24.06 -8.97 -22.07
C PRO A 19 23.34 -7.73 -22.67
N GLN A 20 24.10 -6.64 -22.65
CA GLN A 20 24.03 -5.40 -23.43
C GLN A 20 23.69 -5.57 -24.94
N PHE A 21 22.94 -4.61 -25.50
CA PHE A 21 23.27 -4.03 -26.80
C PHE A 21 22.87 -2.55 -26.86
N ALA A 22 23.88 -1.70 -27.05
CA ALA A 22 23.72 -0.32 -27.49
C ALA A 22 23.52 -0.31 -29.01
N PHE A 23 22.59 0.50 -29.52
CA PHE A 23 22.69 1.07 -30.85
C PHE A 23 22.03 2.44 -30.89
N GLN A 24 22.84 3.44 -31.17
CA GLN A 24 22.48 4.84 -31.33
C GLN A 24 22.71 5.17 -32.80
N ILE A 25 21.65 5.28 -33.63
CA ILE A 25 21.73 6.01 -34.91
C ILE A 25 20.48 6.88 -35.10
N LYS A 26 20.78 8.18 -35.03
CA LYS A 26 20.24 9.38 -35.66
C LYS A 26 19.10 9.32 -36.70
N THR A 27 18.33 10.41 -36.60
CA THR A 27 17.64 11.22 -37.63
C THR A 27 16.31 10.74 -38.21
N HIS A 28 15.23 11.44 -37.86
CA HIS A 28 14.34 12.05 -38.85
C HIS A 28 13.66 13.32 -38.30
N ARG A 29 14.00 14.45 -38.90
CA ARG A 29 13.24 15.71 -38.88
C ARG A 29 12.91 15.98 -40.35
N LEU A 30 11.65 15.85 -40.74
CA LEU A 30 11.15 16.26 -42.05
C LEU A 30 9.83 16.99 -41.84
N LEU A 31 9.84 18.29 -42.12
CA LEU A 31 8.66 19.13 -42.26
C LEU A 31 9.03 20.23 -43.25
N HIS A 32 8.79 19.96 -44.53
CA HIS A 32 8.63 21.00 -45.56
C HIS A 32 7.71 20.44 -46.67
N LEU A 33 6.61 21.14 -46.89
CA LEU A 33 5.74 21.14 -48.07
C LEU A 33 5.62 22.60 -48.50
N PRO A 34 5.14 22.92 -49.72
CA PRO A 34 5.10 22.17 -50.97
C PRO A 34 5.72 23.00 -52.13
N LEU A 35 5.70 22.50 -53.39
CA LEU A 35 5.36 23.27 -54.61
C LEU A 35 5.42 22.36 -55.89
N PHE A 36 4.23 22.11 -56.44
CA PHE A 36 3.77 22.04 -57.85
C PHE A 36 4.55 21.36 -59.02
N GLU A 37 3.73 20.57 -59.77
CA GLU A 37 3.76 20.23 -61.22
C GLU A 37 4.91 19.35 -61.78
N LYS A 38 4.73 18.40 -62.72
CA LYS A 38 3.75 18.22 -63.82
C LYS A 38 3.84 16.79 -64.41
N LYS A 39 2.68 16.28 -64.88
CA LYS A 39 2.38 15.38 -66.03
C LYS A 39 3.39 14.27 -66.46
N SER A 40 2.96 12.99 -66.53
CA SER A 40 2.35 12.34 -67.73
C SER A 40 2.49 10.79 -67.78
N HIS A 41 1.42 10.17 -68.30
CA HIS A 41 1.30 8.90 -69.05
C HIS A 41 1.42 7.50 -68.41
N ASN A 42 0.23 6.89 -68.26
CA ASN A 42 -0.21 5.53 -68.63
C ASN A 42 0.86 4.51 -69.07
N VAL A 43 0.82 3.30 -68.49
CA VAL A 43 0.50 2.00 -69.15
C VAL A 43 0.22 0.94 -68.05
N MET A 44 -0.97 0.33 -68.05
CA MET A 44 -1.21 -1.06 -67.59
C MET A 44 -1.18 -1.95 -68.85
N PRO A 45 -0.88 -3.28 -68.82
CA PRO A 45 -1.42 -4.24 -67.84
C PRO A 45 -0.53 -5.47 -67.52
N ASN A 46 -0.86 -6.22 -66.46
CA ASN A 46 -1.24 -7.64 -66.59
C ASN A 46 -1.47 -8.31 -65.23
N THR A 47 -2.64 -8.90 -65.11
CA THR A 47 -3.13 -9.74 -64.01
C THR A 47 -2.31 -11.03 -63.89
N LYS A 48 -1.69 -11.26 -62.72
CA LYS A 48 -1.29 -12.59 -62.26
C LYS A 48 -1.90 -12.85 -60.88
N LYS A 49 -2.53 -14.02 -60.77
CA LYS A 49 -3.15 -14.62 -59.57
C LYS A 49 -2.36 -14.29 -58.30
N ILE A 50 -2.98 -13.58 -57.36
CA ILE A 50 -2.49 -13.48 -56.00
C ILE A 50 -2.90 -14.78 -55.30
N GLN A 51 -1.94 -15.68 -55.10
CA GLN A 51 -2.01 -16.60 -53.97
C GLN A 51 -1.65 -15.78 -52.73
N GLU A 52 -2.65 -15.49 -51.89
CA GLU A 52 -2.45 -14.83 -50.61
C GLU A 52 -1.69 -15.76 -49.67
N THR A 53 -0.36 -15.68 -49.68
CA THR A 53 0.42 -16.11 -48.53
C THR A 53 0.14 -15.15 -47.37
N PRO A 54 -0.27 -15.62 -46.18
CA PRO A 54 -0.53 -14.73 -45.05
C PRO A 54 0.75 -13.97 -44.75
N ASN A 55 0.64 -12.64 -44.89
CA ASN A 55 1.78 -11.74 -44.86
C ASN A 55 2.42 -11.82 -43.47
N LYS A 56 3.57 -12.51 -43.35
CA LYS A 56 4.29 -12.72 -42.07
C LYS A 56 4.50 -11.41 -41.30
N ASN A 57 4.65 -10.29 -42.01
CA ASN A 57 4.82 -8.96 -41.43
C ASN A 57 3.56 -8.44 -40.71
N LEU A 58 2.35 -8.79 -41.19
CA LEU A 58 1.08 -8.47 -40.52
C LEU A 58 0.88 -9.32 -39.26
N LEU A 59 1.27 -10.60 -39.29
CA LEU A 59 1.22 -11.48 -38.12
C LEU A 59 2.21 -11.03 -37.04
N VAL A 60 3.43 -10.62 -37.43
CA VAL A 60 4.45 -10.10 -36.50
C VAL A 60 4.04 -8.74 -35.93
N SER A 61 3.47 -7.83 -36.73
CA SER A 61 2.97 -6.54 -36.22
C SER A 61 1.80 -6.70 -35.27
N ASN A 62 0.88 -7.64 -35.53
CA ASN A 62 -0.26 -7.94 -34.66
C ASN A 62 0.17 -8.58 -33.34
N ASN A 63 1.18 -9.45 -33.35
CA ASN A 63 1.72 -10.02 -32.11
C ASN A 63 2.42 -8.96 -31.26
N THR A 64 3.13 -8.03 -31.91
CA THR A 64 3.83 -6.94 -31.21
C THR A 64 2.84 -5.96 -30.57
N SER A 65 1.73 -5.63 -31.24
CA SER A 65 0.69 -4.76 -30.69
C SER A 65 -0.11 -5.43 -29.56
N GLN A 66 -0.39 -6.74 -29.67
CA GLN A 66 -1.05 -7.49 -28.58
C GLN A 66 -0.18 -7.57 -27.33
N LEU A 67 1.13 -7.86 -27.48
CA LEU A 67 2.07 -7.87 -26.36
C LEU A 67 2.14 -6.51 -25.66
N GLN A 68 2.13 -5.41 -26.41
CA GLN A 68 2.10 -4.06 -25.84
C GLN A 68 0.83 -3.80 -25.04
N ILE A 69 -0.34 -4.23 -25.53
CA ILE A 69 -1.62 -4.10 -24.80
C ILE A 69 -1.59 -4.91 -23.51
N ILE A 70 -1.11 -6.16 -23.55
CA ILE A 70 -0.98 -7.00 -22.36
C ILE A 70 -0.05 -6.35 -21.34
N GLN A 71 1.11 -5.84 -21.77
CA GLN A 71 2.06 -5.16 -20.90
C GLN A 71 1.46 -3.90 -20.26
N GLN A 72 0.69 -3.12 -21.02
CA GLN A 72 -0.03 -1.95 -20.49
C GLN A 72 -1.06 -2.37 -19.44
N LYS A 73 -1.81 -3.45 -19.66
CA LYS A 73 -2.77 -3.96 -18.68
C LYS A 73 -2.10 -4.50 -17.42
N ILE A 74 -1.02 -5.26 -17.55
CA ILE A 74 -0.25 -5.75 -16.38
C ILE A 74 0.27 -4.57 -15.56
N ASN A 75 0.88 -3.58 -16.21
CA ASN A 75 1.37 -2.37 -15.53
C ASN A 75 0.22 -1.59 -14.89
N GLY A 76 -0.95 -1.52 -15.56
CA GLY A 76 -2.17 -0.92 -15.03
C GLY A 76 -2.64 -1.61 -13.75
N LEU A 77 -2.71 -2.94 -13.74
CA LEU A 77 -3.09 -3.73 -12.56
C LEU A 77 -2.09 -3.59 -11.41
N VAL A 78 -0.79 -3.66 -11.69
CA VAL A 78 0.26 -3.44 -10.67
C VAL A 78 0.14 -2.03 -10.08
N THR A 79 -0.16 -1.04 -10.91
CA THR A 79 -0.38 0.34 -10.43
C THR A 79 -1.62 0.46 -9.54
N LEU A 80 -2.71 -0.26 -9.85
CA LEU A 80 -3.93 -0.28 -9.03
C LEU A 80 -3.71 -0.92 -7.66
N ILE A 81 -2.86 -1.95 -7.57
CA ILE A 81 -2.55 -2.63 -6.31
C ILE A 81 -1.76 -1.72 -5.35
N ARG A 82 -1.08 -0.69 -5.86
CA ARG A 82 -0.23 0.24 -5.09
C ARG A 82 0.75 -0.51 -4.15
N PRO A 83 1.73 -1.26 -4.66
CA PRO A 83 2.59 -2.14 -3.86
C PRO A 83 3.28 -1.43 -2.68
N ILE A 84 3.66 -0.16 -2.86
CA ILE A 84 4.27 0.65 -1.80
C ILE A 84 3.34 0.86 -0.59
N ASN A 85 2.02 0.82 -0.78
CA ASN A 85 1.03 0.91 0.30
C ASN A 85 0.75 -0.46 0.94
N VAL A 86 1.04 -1.56 0.26
CA VAL A 86 0.86 -2.93 0.78
C VAL A 86 2.02 -3.33 1.69
N LEU A 87 3.23 -2.87 1.38
CA LEU A 87 4.45 -3.21 2.11
C LEU A 87 4.38 -2.93 3.63
N PRO A 88 3.91 -1.76 4.12
CA PRO A 88 3.82 -1.51 5.55
C PRO A 88 2.95 -2.54 6.28
N THR A 89 1.77 -2.87 5.74
CA THR A 89 0.86 -3.85 6.34
C THR A 89 1.43 -5.27 6.31
N LEU A 90 2.18 -5.62 5.27
CA LEU A 90 2.93 -6.87 5.22
C LEU A 90 3.99 -6.93 6.32
N PHE A 91 4.74 -5.84 6.54
CA PHE A 91 5.70 -5.77 7.64
C PHE A 91 5.03 -5.88 9.00
N LEU A 92 3.86 -5.27 9.20
CA LEU A 92 3.09 -5.43 10.44
C LEU A 92 2.72 -6.89 10.71
N THR A 93 2.26 -7.62 9.69
CA THR A 93 1.97 -9.06 9.79
C THR A 93 3.23 -9.84 10.16
N LEU A 94 4.37 -9.53 9.52
CA LEU A 94 5.66 -10.15 9.82
C LEU A 94 6.05 -9.93 11.28
N PHE A 95 6.00 -8.69 11.76
CA PHE A 95 6.38 -8.33 13.12
C PHE A 95 5.46 -8.98 14.15
N GLY A 96 4.17 -9.14 13.85
CA GLY A 96 3.25 -9.87 14.73
C GLY A 96 3.70 -11.29 15.00
N GLY A 97 4.05 -12.03 13.94
CA GLY A 97 4.58 -13.39 14.08
C GLY A 97 5.90 -13.41 14.84
N TRP A 98 6.83 -12.49 14.53
CA TRP A 98 8.12 -12.41 15.22
C TRP A 98 7.99 -12.07 16.71
N ILE A 99 7.10 -11.14 17.09
CA ILE A 99 6.93 -10.70 18.49
C ILE A 99 6.48 -11.85 19.39
N VAL A 100 5.62 -12.73 18.89
CA VAL A 100 5.12 -13.87 19.66
C VAL A 100 6.04 -15.08 19.53
N HIS A 101 6.72 -15.21 18.39
CA HIS A 101 7.61 -16.33 18.08
C HIS A 101 8.96 -15.80 17.54
N PRO A 102 9.85 -15.28 18.41
CA PRO A 102 11.09 -14.59 18.02
C PRO A 102 12.20 -15.56 17.60
N SER A 103 11.94 -16.37 16.59
CA SER A 103 12.86 -17.36 16.05
C SER A 103 12.62 -17.52 14.55
N TYR A 104 13.69 -17.75 13.79
CA TYR A 104 13.62 -17.99 12.35
C TYR A 104 12.72 -19.17 11.94
N THR A 105 12.44 -20.07 12.88
CA THR A 105 11.50 -21.17 12.67
C THR A 105 10.06 -20.69 12.40
N VAL A 106 9.70 -19.44 12.75
CA VAL A 106 8.41 -18.84 12.39
C VAL A 106 8.18 -18.84 10.86
N PHE A 107 9.25 -18.66 10.07
CA PHE A 107 9.19 -18.68 8.61
C PHE A 107 9.01 -20.10 8.03
N LEU A 108 9.14 -21.14 8.86
CA LEU A 108 8.88 -22.52 8.48
C LEU A 108 7.41 -22.91 8.72
N LEU A 109 6.64 -22.09 9.43
CA LEU A 109 5.23 -22.35 9.74
C LEU A 109 4.37 -22.06 8.49
N PRO A 110 3.68 -23.08 7.91
CA PRO A 110 2.88 -22.86 6.71
C PRO A 110 1.75 -21.85 6.93
N LYS A 111 1.09 -21.88 8.11
CA LYS A 111 0.04 -20.91 8.46
C LYS A 111 0.54 -19.47 8.42
N PHE A 112 1.73 -19.21 8.98
CA PHE A 112 2.32 -17.88 8.98
C PHE A 112 2.60 -17.38 7.55
N LEU A 113 3.18 -18.22 6.69
CA LEU A 113 3.40 -17.87 5.29
C LEU A 113 2.07 -17.56 4.56
N VAL A 114 1.03 -18.33 4.83
CA VAL A 114 -0.31 -18.06 4.28
C VAL A 114 -0.85 -16.72 4.78
N THR A 115 -0.73 -16.38 6.06
CA THR A 115 -1.16 -15.06 6.56
C THR A 115 -0.46 -13.90 5.87
N MET A 116 0.84 -14.04 5.58
CA MET A 116 1.61 -13.02 4.85
C MET A 116 1.10 -12.85 3.42
N VAL A 117 0.81 -13.96 2.73
CA VAL A 117 0.25 -13.96 1.37
C VAL A 117 -1.16 -13.36 1.37
N ASP A 118 -2.03 -13.78 2.30
CA ASP A 118 -3.40 -13.28 2.43
C ASP A 118 -3.41 -11.77 2.74
N THR A 119 -2.52 -11.28 3.60
CA THR A 119 -2.37 -9.83 3.83
C THR A 119 -2.11 -9.08 2.53
N VAL A 120 -1.19 -9.57 1.67
CA VAL A 120 -0.92 -8.94 0.37
C VAL A 120 -2.14 -8.98 -0.52
N ILE A 121 -2.82 -10.12 -0.61
CA ILE A 121 -3.99 -10.31 -1.49
C ILE A 121 -5.15 -9.42 -1.06
N ILE A 122 -5.50 -9.40 0.23
CA ILE A 122 -6.60 -8.61 0.78
C ILE A 122 -6.31 -7.12 0.62
N MET A 123 -5.09 -6.65 0.93
CA MET A 123 -4.70 -5.25 0.74
C MET A 123 -4.73 -4.85 -0.74
N SER A 124 -4.24 -5.72 -1.63
CA SER A 124 -4.28 -5.50 -3.08
C SER A 124 -5.71 -5.35 -3.59
N SER A 125 -6.62 -6.22 -3.12
CA SER A 125 -8.04 -6.15 -3.46
C SER A 125 -8.69 -4.88 -2.93
N SER A 126 -8.39 -4.50 -1.68
CA SER A 126 -8.85 -3.25 -1.07
C SER A 126 -8.46 -2.01 -1.89
N MET A 127 -7.22 -1.94 -2.37
CA MET A 127 -6.76 -0.83 -3.21
C MET A 127 -7.53 -0.77 -4.54
N ILE A 128 -7.76 -1.91 -5.19
CA ILE A 128 -8.54 -1.98 -6.43
C ILE A 128 -10.01 -1.58 -6.18
N ILE A 129 -10.63 -2.09 -5.11
CA ILE A 129 -12.02 -1.77 -4.73
C ILE A 129 -12.16 -0.27 -4.48
N ASN A 130 -11.24 0.33 -3.74
CA ASN A 130 -11.23 1.78 -3.52
C ASN A 130 -11.16 2.56 -4.83
N ASP A 131 -10.25 2.22 -5.75
CA ASP A 131 -10.12 2.89 -7.05
C ASP A 131 -11.38 2.72 -7.94
N ILE A 132 -12.11 1.61 -7.81
CA ILE A 132 -13.40 1.39 -8.52
C ILE A 132 -14.46 2.37 -8.04
N TYR A 133 -14.62 2.52 -6.73
CA TYR A 133 -15.63 3.42 -6.16
C TYR A 133 -15.26 4.90 -6.30
N ASP A 134 -13.97 5.21 -6.25
CA ASP A 134 -13.47 6.59 -6.32
C ASP A 134 -13.21 7.06 -7.76
N VAL A 135 -13.59 6.30 -8.80
CA VAL A 135 -13.29 6.61 -10.21
C VAL A 135 -13.74 8.02 -10.63
N GLU A 136 -14.92 8.46 -10.20
CA GLU A 136 -15.46 9.79 -10.55
C GLU A 136 -14.71 10.90 -9.81
N ILE A 137 -14.34 10.66 -8.56
CA ILE A 137 -13.56 11.58 -7.72
C ILE A 137 -12.14 11.71 -8.29
N ASP A 138 -11.55 10.58 -8.69
CA ASP A 138 -10.20 10.50 -9.23
C ASP A 138 -10.06 11.11 -10.62
N LYS A 139 -11.16 11.32 -11.37
CA LYS A 139 -11.10 12.10 -12.62
C LYS A 139 -10.58 13.52 -12.39
N HIS A 140 -10.91 14.12 -11.26
CA HIS A 140 -10.43 15.45 -10.90
C HIS A 140 -9.12 15.36 -10.10
N ASN A 141 -9.08 14.51 -9.07
CA ASN A 141 -7.98 14.49 -8.11
C ASN A 141 -6.73 13.75 -8.61
N ASN A 142 -6.93 12.66 -9.38
CA ASN A 142 -5.86 11.76 -9.81
C ASN A 142 -6.06 11.30 -11.26
N PRO A 143 -6.03 12.22 -12.25
CA PRO A 143 -6.36 11.90 -13.66
C PRO A 143 -5.42 10.87 -14.29
N ASN A 144 -4.29 10.57 -13.63
CA ASN A 144 -3.31 9.60 -14.07
C ASN A 144 -3.65 8.14 -13.71
N ARG A 145 -4.70 7.88 -12.92
CA ARG A 145 -5.11 6.54 -12.47
C ARG A 145 -5.43 5.61 -13.66
N PRO A 146 -5.07 4.31 -13.58
CA PRO A 146 -5.33 3.35 -14.67
C PRO A 146 -6.80 3.24 -15.07
N LEU A 147 -7.72 3.27 -14.10
CA LEU A 147 -9.17 3.23 -14.33
C LEU A 147 -9.66 4.52 -15.02
N VAL A 148 -9.19 5.69 -14.59
CA VAL A 148 -9.55 7.00 -15.19
C VAL A 148 -9.06 7.09 -16.63
N LYS A 149 -7.85 6.59 -16.91
CA LYS A 149 -7.29 6.53 -18.26
C LYS A 149 -7.95 5.49 -19.17
N GLY A 150 -8.80 4.62 -18.64
CA GLY A 150 -9.38 3.49 -19.37
C GLY A 150 -8.37 2.42 -19.78
N ILE A 151 -7.17 2.40 -19.19
CA ILE A 151 -6.16 1.34 -19.41
C ILE A 151 -6.70 0.02 -18.86
N ILE A 152 -7.34 0.09 -17.70
CA ILE A 152 -8.11 -0.98 -17.09
C ILE A 152 -9.57 -0.53 -17.10
N THR A 153 -10.46 -1.40 -17.55
CA THR A 153 -11.90 -1.16 -17.47
C THR A 153 -12.42 -1.48 -16.07
N ILE A 154 -13.56 -0.88 -15.67
CA ILE A 154 -14.20 -1.18 -14.38
C ILE A 154 -14.49 -2.68 -14.25
N LYS A 155 -14.93 -3.35 -15.33
CA LYS A 155 -15.21 -4.79 -15.34
C LYS A 155 -13.95 -5.62 -15.05
N GLU A 156 -12.82 -5.24 -15.64
CA GLU A 156 -11.54 -5.91 -15.39
C GLU A 156 -11.05 -5.70 -13.96
N ALA A 157 -11.20 -4.49 -13.41
CA ALA A 157 -10.86 -4.21 -12.02
C ALA A 157 -11.74 -4.99 -11.04
N VAL A 158 -13.06 -5.05 -11.27
CA VAL A 158 -13.99 -5.86 -10.47
C VAL A 158 -13.63 -7.34 -10.56
N PHE A 159 -13.34 -7.85 -11.76
CA PHE A 159 -12.91 -9.24 -11.91
C PHE A 159 -11.61 -9.52 -11.18
N ALA A 160 -10.62 -8.63 -11.28
CA ALA A 160 -9.33 -8.77 -10.59
C ALA A 160 -9.49 -8.74 -9.07
N SER A 161 -10.26 -7.80 -8.52
CA SER A 161 -10.50 -7.75 -7.07
C SER A 161 -11.26 -8.98 -6.57
N MET A 162 -12.30 -9.42 -7.28
CA MET A 162 -13.04 -10.64 -6.91
C MET A 162 -12.17 -11.89 -7.00
N LEU A 163 -11.30 -12.02 -8.01
CA LEU A 163 -10.37 -13.14 -8.12
C LEU A 163 -9.39 -13.16 -6.96
N LEU A 164 -8.88 -12.00 -6.53
CA LEU A 164 -8.05 -11.89 -5.34
C LEU A 164 -8.81 -12.31 -4.08
N LEU A 165 -10.06 -11.87 -3.88
CA LEU A 165 -10.85 -12.27 -2.71
C LEU A 165 -11.16 -13.77 -2.69
N VAL A 166 -11.49 -14.36 -3.84
CA VAL A 166 -11.70 -15.81 -3.96
C VAL A 166 -10.41 -16.57 -3.66
N LEU A 167 -9.25 -16.06 -4.10
CA LEU A 167 -7.96 -16.66 -3.80
C LEU A 167 -7.63 -16.57 -2.30
N ALA A 168 -7.85 -15.42 -1.66
CA ALA A 168 -7.67 -15.26 -0.22
C ALA A 168 -8.57 -16.23 0.56
N GLU A 169 -9.86 -16.31 0.19
CA GLU A 169 -10.80 -17.19 0.88
C GLU A 169 -10.48 -18.69 0.63
N TYR A 170 -10.00 -19.03 -0.55
CA TYR A 170 -9.52 -20.39 -0.85
C TYR A 170 -8.32 -20.77 0.04
N LEU A 171 -7.31 -19.91 0.14
CA LEU A 171 -6.15 -20.14 1.00
C LEU A 171 -6.57 -20.22 2.47
N ASN A 172 -7.45 -19.32 2.89
CA ASN A 172 -8.02 -19.26 4.22
C ASN A 172 -8.71 -20.58 4.63
N LEU A 173 -9.67 -21.05 3.85
CA LEU A 173 -10.44 -22.26 4.15
C LEU A 173 -9.61 -23.55 4.03
N SER A 174 -8.59 -23.54 3.15
CA SER A 174 -7.78 -24.73 2.88
C SER A 174 -6.62 -24.90 3.87
N LEU A 175 -6.03 -23.81 4.38
CA LEU A 175 -4.73 -23.83 5.07
C LEU A 175 -4.74 -23.17 6.45
N LEU A 176 -5.75 -22.37 6.80
CA LEU A 176 -5.82 -21.67 8.09
C LEU A 176 -6.78 -22.34 9.08
N SER A 177 -6.51 -22.15 10.38
CA SER A 177 -7.38 -22.61 11.47
C SER A 177 -8.60 -21.71 11.63
N THR A 178 -9.65 -22.20 12.29
CA THR A 178 -10.92 -21.47 12.48
C THR A 178 -10.74 -20.07 13.10
N ASN A 179 -9.80 -19.92 14.05
CA ASN A 179 -9.54 -18.61 14.66
C ASN A 179 -8.94 -17.59 13.68
N LEU A 180 -8.06 -18.06 12.78
CA LEU A 180 -7.48 -17.23 11.71
C LEU A 180 -8.51 -16.95 10.61
N GLN A 181 -9.41 -17.90 10.33
CA GLN A 181 -10.49 -17.71 9.36
C GLN A 181 -11.38 -16.52 9.70
N TRP A 182 -11.70 -16.33 10.97
CA TRP A 182 -12.45 -15.16 11.43
C TRP A 182 -11.75 -13.83 11.11
N VAL A 183 -10.42 -13.79 11.22
CA VAL A 183 -9.64 -12.58 10.92
C VAL A 183 -9.75 -12.23 9.42
N VAL A 184 -9.64 -13.24 8.55
CA VAL A 184 -9.81 -13.06 7.10
C VAL A 184 -11.24 -12.62 6.75
N HIS A 185 -12.26 -13.28 7.32
CA HIS A 185 -13.66 -12.94 7.06
C HIS A 185 -14.00 -11.51 7.50
N VAL A 186 -13.57 -11.11 8.69
CA VAL A 186 -13.75 -9.73 9.18
C VAL A 186 -13.02 -8.74 8.29
N SER A 187 -11.82 -9.08 7.82
CA SER A 187 -11.04 -8.21 6.91
C SER A 187 -11.73 -8.03 5.56
N ILE A 188 -12.22 -9.12 4.94
CA ILE A 188 -12.96 -9.09 3.67
C ILE A 188 -14.25 -8.28 3.83
N LEU A 189 -15.00 -8.52 4.91
CA LEU A 189 -16.22 -7.76 5.20
C LEU A 189 -15.92 -6.27 5.40
N ASN A 190 -14.83 -5.94 6.09
CA ASN A 190 -14.39 -4.57 6.31
C ASN A 190 -14.13 -3.85 4.98
N ILE A 191 -13.31 -4.41 4.10
CA ILE A 191 -12.96 -3.77 2.81
C ILE A 191 -14.16 -3.63 1.88
N LEU A 192 -15.13 -4.56 1.93
CA LEU A 192 -16.34 -4.49 1.12
C LEU A 192 -17.31 -3.41 1.62
N LEU A 193 -17.38 -3.19 2.94
CA LEU A 193 -18.24 -2.16 3.55
C LEU A 193 -17.58 -0.78 3.64
N TYR A 194 -16.24 -0.74 3.61
CA TYR A 194 -15.47 0.48 3.87
C TYR A 194 -15.88 1.64 2.97
N THR A 195 -15.68 1.51 1.66
CA THR A 195 -15.94 2.58 0.69
C THR A 195 -17.43 2.92 0.52
N PRO A 196 -18.36 1.94 0.40
CA PRO A 196 -19.77 2.27 0.19
C PRO A 196 -20.47 2.81 1.43
N VAL A 197 -20.07 2.36 2.64
CA VAL A 197 -20.76 2.65 3.91
C VAL A 197 -19.87 3.44 4.86
N PHE A 198 -18.75 2.88 5.32
CA PHE A 198 -18.00 3.47 6.43
C PHE A 198 -17.36 4.82 6.08
N LYS A 199 -16.89 5.01 4.85
CA LYS A 199 -16.27 6.26 4.36
C LYS A 199 -17.19 7.48 4.55
N LYS A 200 -18.51 7.28 4.57
CA LYS A 200 -19.52 8.34 4.73
C LYS A 200 -19.88 8.65 6.18
N ILE A 201 -19.45 7.81 7.13
CA ILE A 201 -19.78 7.94 8.55
C ILE A 201 -18.55 8.48 9.28
N THR A 202 -18.70 9.65 9.91
CA THR A 202 -17.65 10.30 10.71
C THR A 202 -17.08 9.32 11.73
N PHE A 203 -15.76 9.32 11.91
CA PHE A 203 -15.01 8.48 12.84
C PHE A 203 -14.99 6.98 12.52
N VAL A 204 -16.10 6.42 12.03
CA VAL A 204 -16.20 4.99 11.67
C VAL A 204 -15.23 4.64 10.54
N LYS A 205 -15.02 5.52 9.55
CA LYS A 205 -13.99 5.28 8.52
C LYS A 205 -12.59 5.15 9.13
N ASN A 206 -12.22 6.08 10.01
CA ASN A 206 -10.87 6.12 10.58
C ASN A 206 -10.67 4.93 11.53
N LEU A 207 -11.70 4.61 12.33
CA LEU A 207 -11.71 3.46 13.22
C LEU A 207 -11.63 2.14 12.45
N SER A 208 -12.36 2.03 11.34
CA SER A 208 -12.34 0.86 10.47
C SER A 208 -10.96 0.65 9.85
N CYS A 209 -10.36 1.72 9.30
CA CYS A 209 -9.01 1.68 8.72
C CYS A 209 -7.97 1.29 9.79
N ALA A 210 -7.96 1.97 10.94
CA ALA A 210 -7.06 1.68 12.04
C ALA A 210 -7.20 0.26 12.59
N SER A 211 -8.43 -0.23 12.74
CA SER A 211 -8.71 -1.59 13.20
C SER A 211 -8.18 -2.62 12.21
N LEU A 212 -8.39 -2.42 10.90
CA LEU A 212 -7.93 -3.35 9.87
C LEU A 212 -6.39 -3.39 9.80
N VAL A 213 -5.73 -2.24 9.92
CA VAL A 213 -4.27 -2.16 9.94
C VAL A 213 -3.70 -2.84 11.20
N ALA A 214 -4.28 -2.59 12.38
CA ALA A 214 -3.87 -3.26 13.62
C ALA A 214 -4.22 -4.77 13.62
N LEU A 215 -5.28 -5.17 12.93
CA LEU A 215 -5.63 -6.58 12.80
C LEU A 215 -4.56 -7.37 12.02
N SER A 216 -3.81 -6.72 11.12
CA SER A 216 -2.72 -7.38 10.37
C SER A 216 -1.59 -7.88 11.27
N ILE A 217 -1.17 -7.12 12.29
CA ILE A 217 -0.17 -7.57 13.26
C ILE A 217 -0.72 -8.70 14.13
N PHE A 218 -2.00 -8.62 14.54
CA PHE A 218 -2.65 -9.72 15.26
C PHE A 218 -2.72 -10.99 14.41
N PHE A 219 -2.99 -10.86 13.11
CA PHE A 219 -3.12 -11.98 12.17
C PHE A 219 -1.83 -12.79 12.08
N GLY A 220 -0.69 -12.10 11.92
CA GLY A 220 0.61 -12.75 11.92
C GLY A 220 0.93 -13.42 13.25
N ALA A 221 0.66 -12.74 14.37
CA ALA A 221 0.90 -13.28 15.71
C ALA A 221 0.11 -14.57 15.99
N LEU A 222 -1.19 -14.57 15.68
CA LEU A 222 -2.11 -15.68 15.92
C LEU A 222 -1.74 -16.94 15.10
N SER A 223 -1.05 -16.77 13.97
CA SER A 223 -0.67 -17.86 13.08
C SER A 223 0.48 -18.73 13.58
N THR A 224 1.15 -18.30 14.66
CA THR A 224 2.33 -18.99 15.21
C THR A 224 1.99 -20.18 16.09
N ASP A 225 0.70 -20.42 16.38
CA ASP A 225 0.19 -21.46 17.31
C ASP A 225 0.80 -21.38 18.73
N THR A 226 1.53 -20.31 19.06
CA THR A 226 2.09 -20.04 20.38
C THR A 226 0.93 -19.70 21.33
N LEU A 227 0.91 -20.28 22.53
CA LEU A 227 -0.16 -20.04 23.52
C LEU A 227 -0.18 -18.58 23.96
N LEU A 228 -1.05 -17.78 23.33
CA LEU A 228 -1.34 -16.40 23.67
C LEU A 228 -1.83 -16.36 25.13
N GLY A 229 -1.00 -15.85 26.05
CA GLY A 229 -1.35 -15.67 27.46
C GLY A 229 -0.41 -16.33 28.48
N ILE A 230 0.56 -17.15 28.07
CA ILE A 230 1.56 -17.74 29.00
C ILE A 230 2.93 -17.06 28.89
N ASN A 231 3.18 -16.32 27.80
CA ASN A 231 4.45 -15.65 27.54
C ASN A 231 4.29 -14.11 27.52
N ASP A 232 5.31 -13.40 27.97
CA ASP A 232 5.44 -11.94 27.94
C ASP A 232 5.30 -11.36 26.52
N GLY A 233 5.53 -12.18 25.49
CA GLY A 233 5.26 -11.83 24.09
C GLY A 233 3.81 -11.41 23.81
N PHE A 234 2.83 -11.87 24.60
CA PHE A 234 1.44 -11.39 24.47
C PHE A 234 1.28 -9.92 24.92
N THR A 235 2.03 -9.52 25.94
CA THR A 235 2.00 -8.14 26.42
C THR A 235 2.68 -7.19 25.43
N ILE A 236 3.85 -7.60 24.88
CA ILE A 236 4.50 -6.84 23.78
C ILE A 236 3.57 -6.74 22.57
N LEU A 237 2.84 -7.81 22.23
CA LEU A 237 1.85 -7.79 21.15
C LEU A 237 0.74 -6.76 21.43
N THR A 238 0.26 -6.67 22.67
CA THR A 238 -0.78 -5.71 23.07
C THR A 238 -0.30 -4.26 22.93
N ILE A 239 0.92 -3.97 23.41
CA ILE A 239 1.59 -2.67 23.21
C ILE A 239 1.72 -2.36 21.72
N SER A 240 2.13 -3.35 20.93
CA SER A 240 2.29 -3.21 19.48
C SER A 240 0.96 -2.91 18.78
N LEU A 241 -0.11 -3.61 19.15
CA LEU A 241 -1.47 -3.37 18.66
C LEU A 241 -1.94 -1.94 18.95
N ASN A 242 -1.74 -1.47 20.18
CA ASN A 242 -2.09 -0.12 20.60
C ASN A 242 -1.32 0.93 19.80
N LEU A 243 0.00 0.75 19.64
CA LEU A 243 0.86 1.64 18.85
C LEU A 243 0.38 1.75 17.40
N VAL A 244 0.10 0.61 16.75
CA VAL A 244 -0.41 0.59 15.36
C VAL A 244 -1.77 1.25 15.26
N PHE A 245 -2.72 0.86 16.12
CA PHE A 245 -4.09 1.30 16.03
C PHE A 245 -4.21 2.81 16.25
N LEU A 246 -3.65 3.33 17.33
CA LEU A 246 -3.69 4.77 17.63
C LEU A 246 -2.81 5.56 16.66
N GLY A 247 -1.68 5.01 16.20
CA GLY A 247 -0.83 5.62 15.18
C GLY A 247 -1.53 5.74 13.82
N CYS A 248 -2.28 4.71 13.42
CA CYS A 248 -3.09 4.74 12.19
C CYS A 248 -4.24 5.73 12.32
N LEU A 249 -4.93 5.75 13.46
CA LEU A 249 -5.99 6.72 13.73
C LEU A 249 -5.47 8.17 13.67
N TYR A 250 -4.29 8.42 14.23
CA TYR A 250 -3.58 9.69 14.12
C TYR A 250 -3.33 10.08 12.65
N ASN A 251 -2.75 9.18 11.86
CA ASN A 251 -2.43 9.44 10.45
C ASN A 251 -3.69 9.68 9.61
N GLU A 252 -4.75 8.91 9.83
CA GLU A 252 -6.03 9.07 9.14
C GLU A 252 -6.66 10.43 9.42
N LEU A 253 -6.61 10.92 10.67
CA LEU A 253 -7.08 12.26 11.00
C LEU A 253 -6.27 13.36 10.32
N LEU A 254 -4.94 13.17 10.21
CA LEU A 254 -4.09 14.11 9.48
C LEU A 254 -4.43 14.11 7.98
N LEU A 255 -4.63 12.94 7.36
CA LEU A 255 -5.03 12.83 5.96
C LEU A 255 -6.39 13.49 5.71
N ASP A 256 -7.35 13.32 6.62
CA ASP A 256 -8.65 14.01 6.52
C ASP A 256 -8.49 15.54 6.52
N MET A 257 -7.51 16.08 7.25
CA MET A 257 -7.24 17.53 7.26
C MET A 257 -6.68 18.02 5.91
N CYS A 258 -5.95 17.16 5.17
CA CYS A 258 -5.48 17.45 3.81
C CYS A 258 -6.60 17.45 2.77
N ASP A 259 -7.66 16.70 3.03
CA ASP A 259 -8.74 16.42 2.08
C ASP A 259 -10.03 17.16 2.44
N LEU A 260 -9.99 18.10 3.41
CA LEU A 260 -11.13 18.88 3.89
C LEU A 260 -11.99 19.48 2.77
N GLU A 261 -11.38 20.14 1.76
CA GLU A 261 -12.13 20.78 0.68
C GLU A 261 -12.80 19.73 -0.22
N GLY A 262 -12.07 18.68 -0.61
CA GLY A 262 -12.59 17.60 -1.44
C GLY A 262 -13.69 16.80 -0.74
N ASP A 263 -13.52 16.49 0.54
CA ASP A 263 -14.52 15.80 1.35
C ASP A 263 -15.81 16.63 1.47
N LYS A 264 -15.68 17.96 1.62
CA LYS A 264 -16.82 18.88 1.68
C LYS A 264 -17.60 18.92 0.36
N GLU A 265 -16.91 18.94 -0.78
CA GLU A 265 -17.55 18.92 -2.11
C GLU A 265 -18.33 17.62 -2.37
N HIS A 266 -17.87 16.50 -1.80
CA HIS A 266 -18.46 15.18 -1.99
C HIS A 266 -19.41 14.75 -0.85
N ASN A 267 -19.79 15.68 0.05
CA ASN A 267 -20.65 15.43 1.22
C ASN A 267 -20.13 14.30 2.13
N ILE A 268 -18.81 14.24 2.33
CA ILE A 268 -18.15 13.32 3.26
C ILE A 268 -17.91 14.08 4.58
N TYR A 269 -18.60 13.68 5.64
CA TYR A 269 -18.55 14.36 6.93
C TYR A 269 -17.40 13.83 7.79
N THR A 270 -16.17 14.29 7.56
CA THR A 270 -15.01 13.98 8.42
C THR A 270 -14.91 14.93 9.62
N ILE A 271 -14.06 14.60 10.61
CA ILE A 271 -13.80 15.49 11.76
C ILE A 271 -13.38 16.89 11.31
N PRO A 272 -12.45 17.06 10.35
CA PRO A 272 -12.09 18.40 9.85
C PRO A 272 -13.23 19.12 9.13
N VAL A 273 -14.13 18.41 8.45
CA VAL A 273 -15.32 19.03 7.83
C VAL A 273 -16.32 19.52 8.88
N LEU A 274 -16.53 18.76 9.96
CA LEU A 274 -17.52 19.09 10.99
C LEU A 274 -17.00 20.08 12.04
N PHE A 275 -15.74 19.94 12.45
CA PHE A 275 -15.16 20.67 13.59
C PHE A 275 -13.97 21.55 13.20
N GLY A 276 -13.53 21.53 11.94
CA GLY A 276 -12.38 22.29 11.46
C GLY A 276 -11.03 21.66 11.76
N ASN A 277 -10.00 22.15 11.06
CA ASN A 277 -8.61 21.65 11.20
C ASN A 277 -8.01 21.90 12.58
N ASN A 278 -8.40 22.96 13.30
CA ASN A 278 -7.90 23.24 14.65
C ASN A 278 -8.31 22.16 15.66
N ASN A 279 -9.58 21.75 15.64
CA ASN A 279 -10.08 20.70 16.52
C ASN A 279 -9.56 19.34 16.09
N SER A 280 -9.48 19.08 14.79
CA SER A 280 -8.89 17.84 14.25
C SER A 280 -7.43 17.67 14.68
N TRP A 281 -6.65 18.75 14.63
CA TRP A 281 -5.28 18.76 15.13
C TRP A 281 -5.22 18.50 16.65
N PHE A 282 -6.13 19.06 17.43
CA PHE A 282 -6.21 18.78 18.87
C PHE A 282 -6.51 17.30 19.14
N PHE A 283 -7.47 16.70 18.43
CA PHE A 283 -7.76 15.28 18.55
C PHE A 283 -6.58 14.40 18.12
N ALA A 284 -5.93 14.71 16.99
CA ALA A 284 -4.74 14.00 16.55
C ALA A 284 -3.60 14.12 17.57
N SER A 285 -3.40 15.31 18.15
CA SER A 285 -2.42 15.55 19.21
C SER A 285 -2.71 14.69 20.44
N PHE A 286 -3.96 14.69 20.91
CA PHE A 286 -4.38 13.88 22.06
C PHE A 286 -4.14 12.39 21.83
N ILE A 287 -4.51 11.88 20.65
CA ILE A 287 -4.26 10.47 20.26
C ILE A 287 -2.76 10.17 20.28
N LEU A 288 -1.94 11.01 19.65
CA LEU A 288 -0.49 10.80 19.58
C LEU A 288 0.15 10.80 20.97
N TYR A 289 -0.13 11.81 21.80
CA TYR A 289 0.45 11.91 23.14
C TYR A 289 -0.02 10.77 24.05
N SER A 290 -1.30 10.40 23.99
CA SER A 290 -1.82 9.26 24.75
C SER A 290 -1.18 7.95 24.30
N ASN A 291 -1.02 7.76 22.98
CA ASN A 291 -0.37 6.59 22.42
C ASN A 291 1.08 6.44 22.93
N ILE A 292 1.86 7.52 22.87
CA ILE A 292 3.24 7.51 23.34
C ILE A 292 3.28 7.27 24.85
N PHE A 293 2.48 8.00 25.62
CA PHE A 293 2.50 7.96 27.08
C PHE A 293 2.08 6.58 27.62
N LEU A 294 0.94 6.04 27.18
CA LEU A 294 0.41 4.78 27.67
C LEU A 294 1.36 3.62 27.37
N ASN A 295 1.83 3.51 26.12
CA ASN A 295 2.74 2.42 25.74
C ASN A 295 4.14 2.56 26.35
N SER A 296 4.64 3.79 26.53
CA SER A 296 5.92 4.00 27.25
C SER A 296 5.79 3.62 28.72
N LEU A 297 4.67 3.94 29.37
CA LEU A 297 4.41 3.61 30.77
C LEU A 297 4.23 2.10 30.96
N GLU A 298 3.46 1.45 30.09
CA GLU A 298 3.25 0.00 30.12
C GLU A 298 4.57 -0.75 29.96
N LEU A 299 5.39 -0.36 28.98
CA LEU A 299 6.71 -0.96 28.77
C LEU A 299 7.69 -0.64 29.92
N ALA A 300 7.58 0.54 30.53
CA ALA A 300 8.38 0.89 31.72
C ALA A 300 8.02 0.03 32.94
N TYR A 301 6.73 -0.27 33.11
CA TYR A 301 6.23 -1.11 34.20
C TYR A 301 6.67 -2.57 34.05
N LEU A 302 6.69 -3.09 32.82
CA LEU A 302 7.07 -4.47 32.54
C LEU A 302 8.57 -4.72 32.65
N TYR A 303 9.40 -3.76 32.23
CA TYR A 303 10.85 -3.95 32.18
C TYR A 303 11.60 -2.98 33.10
N ASN A 304 11.68 -1.71 32.69
CA ASN A 304 12.26 -0.62 33.45
C ASN A 304 12.01 0.71 32.72
N SER A 305 12.21 1.82 33.44
CA SER A 305 12.00 3.17 32.92
C SER A 305 12.83 3.48 31.67
N TYR A 306 14.05 2.92 31.54
CA TYR A 306 14.88 3.13 30.35
C TYR A 306 14.24 2.52 29.10
N VAL A 307 13.79 1.26 29.19
CA VAL A 307 13.11 0.56 28.10
C VAL A 307 11.83 1.30 27.70
N GLY A 308 10.98 1.68 28.65
CA GLY A 308 9.77 2.46 28.35
C GLY A 308 10.08 3.83 27.72
N SER A 309 11.10 4.54 28.21
CA SER A 309 11.48 5.86 27.68
C SER A 309 11.95 5.85 26.22
N MET A 310 12.41 4.69 25.71
CA MET A 310 12.83 4.57 24.32
C MET A 310 11.70 4.74 23.32
N ILE A 311 10.46 4.32 23.66
CA ILE A 311 9.29 4.59 22.80
C ILE A 311 9.12 6.11 22.64
N ALA A 312 9.15 6.85 23.74
CA ALA A 312 9.03 8.31 23.72
C ALA A 312 10.16 8.96 22.90
N PHE A 313 11.40 8.48 23.04
CA PHE A 313 12.54 8.97 22.27
C PHE A 313 12.38 8.72 20.76
N ILE A 314 12.00 7.50 20.37
CA ILE A 314 11.79 7.14 18.96
C ILE A 314 10.63 7.96 18.35
N CYS A 315 9.63 8.33 19.15
CA CYS A 315 8.47 9.10 18.70
C CYS A 315 8.68 10.62 18.66
N ILE A 316 9.84 11.15 19.06
CA ILE A 316 10.13 12.60 18.99
C ILE A 316 9.83 13.21 17.60
N PRO A 317 10.18 12.57 16.46
CA PRO A 317 9.88 13.13 15.14
C PRO A 317 8.38 13.32 14.88
N PHE A 318 7.50 12.46 15.41
CA PHE A 318 6.04 12.67 15.33
C PHE A 318 5.61 13.97 16.01
N ILE A 319 6.16 14.25 17.19
CA ILE A 319 5.86 15.46 17.96
C ILE A 319 6.35 16.70 17.20
N GLN A 320 7.55 16.63 16.62
CA GLN A 320 8.09 17.71 15.80
C GLN A 320 7.24 17.98 14.57
N ASP A 321 6.81 16.94 13.86
CA ASP A 321 6.00 17.10 12.66
C ASP A 321 4.59 17.60 12.99
N LEU A 322 3.99 17.15 14.09
CA LEU A 322 2.71 17.69 14.60
C LEU A 322 2.78 19.20 14.89
N TYR A 323 3.89 19.66 15.49
CA TYR A 323 4.12 21.08 15.73
C TYR A 323 4.32 21.87 14.43
N LYS A 324 5.10 21.34 13.48
CA LYS A 324 5.29 21.96 12.14
C LYS A 324 3.98 22.07 11.37
N ILE A 325 3.10 21.06 11.45
CA ILE A 325 1.77 21.08 10.84
C ILE A 325 0.96 22.27 11.36
N LYS A 326 1.01 22.53 12.68
CA LYS A 326 0.32 23.68 13.28
C LYS A 326 0.92 25.02 12.84
N GLN A 327 2.25 25.12 12.83
CA GLN A 327 2.95 26.36 12.43
C GLN A 327 2.69 26.73 10.96
N THR A 328 2.60 25.73 10.09
CA THR A 328 2.36 25.92 8.65
C THR A 328 0.88 26.02 8.28
N ASN A 329 0.02 26.26 9.28
CA ASN A 329 -1.44 26.36 9.12
C ASN A 329 -2.03 25.19 8.32
N PHE A 330 -1.62 23.96 8.66
CA PHE A 330 -2.14 22.72 8.09
C PHE A 330 -1.81 22.52 6.60
N SER A 331 -0.61 22.90 6.17
CA SER A 331 -0.15 22.68 4.80
C SER A 331 -0.22 21.20 4.38
N LYS A 332 -0.90 20.93 3.26
CA LYS A 332 -1.08 19.58 2.68
C LYS A 332 0.24 18.87 2.43
N GLU A 333 1.27 19.60 1.99
CA GLU A 333 2.61 19.05 1.73
C GLU A 333 3.28 18.55 3.01
N ILE A 334 3.21 19.33 4.09
CA ILE A 334 3.82 19.00 5.37
C ILE A 334 3.12 17.80 6.01
N ILE A 335 1.79 17.78 5.98
CA ILE A 335 1.01 16.66 6.49
C ILE A 335 1.32 15.39 5.70
N THR A 336 1.28 15.44 4.36
CA THR A 336 1.57 14.27 3.52
C THR A 336 3.00 13.75 3.73
N SER A 337 3.96 14.66 3.95
CA SER A 337 5.35 14.32 4.30
C SER A 337 5.45 13.65 5.68
N SER A 338 4.75 14.17 6.68
CA SER A 338 4.66 13.59 8.03
C SER A 338 4.11 12.16 7.99
N VAL A 339 2.98 11.96 7.31
CA VAL A 339 2.33 10.64 7.19
C VAL A 339 3.25 9.65 6.46
N LYS A 340 3.99 10.07 5.42
CA LYS A 340 4.97 9.19 4.76
C LYS A 340 6.10 8.77 5.70
N LYS A 341 6.69 9.73 6.43
CA LYS A 341 7.77 9.45 7.40
C LYS A 341 7.30 8.59 8.58
N SER A 342 6.01 8.61 8.90
CA SER A 342 5.44 7.78 9.98
C SER A 342 5.75 6.30 9.80
N SER A 343 5.80 5.82 8.56
CA SER A 343 6.11 4.41 8.26
C SER A 343 7.54 4.05 8.66
N ASP A 344 8.50 4.97 8.46
CA ASP A 344 9.89 4.76 8.84
C ASP A 344 10.06 4.73 10.36
N ILE A 345 9.35 5.62 11.08
CA ILE A 345 9.36 5.66 12.55
C ILE A 345 8.74 4.39 13.13
N MET A 346 7.60 3.96 12.57
CA MET A 346 6.95 2.71 12.97
C MET A 346 7.86 1.51 12.73
N LEU A 347 8.61 1.45 11.62
CA LEU A 347 9.59 0.40 11.38
C LEU A 347 10.65 0.35 12.49
N VAL A 348 11.20 1.50 12.90
CA VAL A 348 12.17 1.57 14.00
C VAL A 348 11.55 1.11 15.33
N LEU A 349 10.30 1.50 15.62
CA LEU A 349 9.57 1.01 16.80
C LEU A 349 9.42 -0.51 16.79
N PHE A 350 9.07 -1.13 15.66
CA PHE A 350 8.92 -2.58 15.59
C PHE A 350 10.24 -3.34 15.65
N LEU A 351 11.32 -2.79 15.08
CA LEU A 351 12.65 -3.36 15.27
C LEU A 351 13.04 -3.33 16.76
N TYR A 352 12.69 -2.26 17.47
CA TYR A 352 12.91 -2.15 18.91
C TYR A 352 12.09 -3.18 19.71
N LEU A 353 10.77 -3.25 19.48
CA LEU A 353 9.89 -4.21 20.16
C LEU A 353 10.22 -5.67 19.82
N GLY A 354 10.58 -5.95 18.56
CA GLY A 354 11.02 -7.26 18.11
C GLY A 354 12.37 -7.66 18.71
N ALA A 355 13.27 -6.71 18.97
CA ALA A 355 14.51 -6.97 19.69
C ALA A 355 14.23 -7.28 21.17
N ILE A 356 13.34 -6.53 21.83
CA ILE A 356 12.92 -6.84 23.21
C ILE A 356 12.40 -8.26 23.28
N SER A 357 11.43 -8.61 22.42
CA SER A 357 10.84 -9.96 22.35
C SER A 357 11.90 -11.07 22.17
N TYR A 358 12.95 -10.83 21.38
CA TYR A 358 14.04 -11.81 21.18
C TYR A 358 14.94 -12.02 22.41
N TYR A 359 15.12 -11.00 23.24
CA TYR A 359 15.97 -11.07 24.44
C TYR A 359 15.20 -11.48 25.70
N MET A 360 13.91 -11.76 25.59
CA MET A 360 13.10 -12.43 26.62
C MET A 360 13.28 -13.95 26.52
#